data_AF-U6CUR9-F1
#
_entry.id   AF-U6CUR9-F1
#
_cell.length_a   1.000
_cell.length_b   1.000
_cell.length_c   1.000
_cell.angle_alpha   90.00
_cell.angle_beta   90.00
_cell.angle_gamma   90.00
#
_symmetry.space_group_name_H-M   'P 1'
#
loop_
_entity.id
_entity.type
_entity.pdbx_description
1 polymer ?
#
loop_
_entity_poly.entity_id
_entity_poly.type
_entity_poly.pdbx_seq_one_letter_code
_entity_poly.pdbx_strand_id
1 'polypeptide(L)'
;MKRTPTAEEREREAKKLRLLEELEDTWLPYLTPKDDEFYQQWQLKYPKLILREAGSVPEELHKEVQEAFLTLHKHGCFFRDLVRIQGKDLLTPVSRILIGNPGYTYKYLNTRLFTVPWPVKGTSPKYDEPGIGAACQTFLKLNDYLQTETVQALEELACKEKANIDAVPVCIGPDFPRVGMGSFDGQDELDMKNRAAYNVTLLNFMDPQKMPYLKEEPYFGMGKMAVSWHHDENLVERSAVAVYSYSCEEGSEEESEDDPQLEGRDPDIWHVGFKISWDIETPGLAIPLHQGDCYFMLDDLNATHQHCVLAGLPPRFSSTHRVAECSAGTLDYILQRCQLALQNVRIEADSGDVSLKSFEPAVLKQGEEIHNEVEFEWLRQYWFQGNRYRKCTDWWCQPMAQLEELWKKMEGVTHAVLHEVRREGVPVEQRNEILTAILASLTTRQNLRREWHARCQSQIARTLPVDQKPECRPYWEKDDPSMPLPFDLTDIVSELRGLLLEGKP
;
A
#
# COMPACT_ATOMS: atom_id res chain seq x y z
N MET A 1 -12.94 14.34 13.23
CA MET A 1 -12.56 15.37 12.24
C MET A 1 -12.31 14.66 10.92
N LYS A 2 -12.82 15.16 9.80
CA LYS A 2 -12.46 14.62 8.47
C LYS A 2 -10.92 14.67 8.38
N ARG A 3 -10.25 13.60 7.91
CA ARG A 3 -8.82 13.66 7.58
C ARG A 3 -8.63 14.88 6.71
N THR A 4 -7.95 15.88 7.23
CA THR A 4 -7.62 17.08 6.48
C THR A 4 -6.68 16.61 5.38
N PRO A 5 -7.05 16.71 4.09
CA PRO A 5 -6.15 16.29 3.03
C PRO A 5 -4.87 17.11 3.15
N THR A 6 -3.74 16.47 2.90
CA THR A 6 -2.44 17.17 2.92
C THR A 6 -2.48 18.33 1.92
N ALA A 7 -1.62 19.33 2.10
CA ALA A 7 -1.55 20.44 1.14
C ALA A 7 -1.33 19.92 -0.29
N GLU A 8 -0.51 18.89 -0.42
CA GLU A 8 -0.24 18.20 -1.68
C GLU A 8 -1.47 17.47 -2.24
N GLU A 9 -2.22 16.71 -1.42
CA GLU A 9 -3.46 16.04 -1.85
C GLU A 9 -4.49 17.05 -2.38
N ARG A 10 -4.63 18.21 -1.73
CA ARG A 10 -5.54 19.28 -2.18
C ARG A 10 -5.07 19.92 -3.48
N GLU A 11 -3.77 20.14 -3.63
CA GLU A 11 -3.21 20.70 -4.86
C GLU A 11 -3.42 19.73 -6.03
N ARG A 12 -3.15 18.44 -5.83
CA ARG A 12 -3.40 17.37 -6.81
C ARG A 12 -4.88 17.30 -7.19
N GLU A 13 -5.78 17.37 -6.21
CA GLU A 13 -7.23 17.36 -6.47
C GLU A 13 -7.70 18.62 -7.22
N ALA A 14 -7.18 19.79 -6.84
CA ALA A 14 -7.48 21.04 -7.54
C ALA A 14 -6.98 21.00 -8.99
N LYS A 15 -5.78 20.47 -9.24
CA LYS A 15 -5.28 20.24 -10.61
C LYS A 15 -6.20 19.28 -11.37
N LYS A 16 -6.57 18.14 -10.78
CA LYS A 16 -7.49 17.19 -11.41
C LYS A 16 -8.84 17.82 -11.80
N LEU A 17 -9.44 18.60 -10.90
CA LEU A 17 -10.71 19.26 -11.17
C LEU A 17 -10.60 20.27 -12.30
N ARG A 18 -9.53 21.07 -12.33
CA ARG A 18 -9.26 22.00 -13.44
C ARG A 18 -9.11 21.27 -14.78
N LEU A 19 -8.36 20.16 -14.80
CA LEU A 19 -8.21 19.37 -16.01
C LEU A 19 -9.53 18.78 -16.51
N LEU A 20 -10.41 18.34 -15.60
CA LEU A 20 -11.74 17.87 -15.97
C LEU A 20 -12.65 19.01 -16.46
N GLU A 21 -12.54 20.21 -15.88
CA GLU A 21 -13.26 21.40 -16.35
C GLU A 21 -12.79 21.83 -17.74
N GLU A 22 -11.49 21.76 -18.02
CA GLU A 22 -10.90 22.10 -19.33
C GLU A 22 -11.30 21.14 -20.45
N LEU A 23 -11.62 19.88 -20.12
CA LEU A 23 -12.03 18.87 -21.09
C LEU A 23 -13.52 18.92 -21.46
N GLU A 24 -14.38 19.57 -20.65
CA GLU A 24 -15.85 19.60 -20.83
C GLU A 24 -16.43 18.23 -21.27
N ASP A 25 -17.07 18.16 -22.45
CA ASP A 25 -17.63 16.94 -23.05
C ASP A 25 -16.69 16.32 -24.13
N THR A 26 -15.41 16.73 -24.18
CA THR A 26 -14.41 16.26 -25.15
C THR A 26 -13.40 15.29 -24.56
N TRP A 27 -12.86 14.41 -25.40
CA TRP A 27 -11.88 13.40 -25.00
C TRP A 27 -10.50 13.70 -25.58
N LEU A 28 -9.47 13.46 -24.77
CA LEU A 28 -8.08 13.47 -25.21
C LEU A 28 -7.80 12.24 -26.08
N PRO A 29 -6.90 12.34 -27.06
CA PRO A 29 -6.49 11.19 -27.85
C PRO A 29 -5.76 10.16 -26.99
N TYR A 30 -5.93 8.89 -27.32
CA TYR A 30 -5.05 7.82 -26.83
C TYR A 30 -4.63 6.94 -28.00
N LEU A 31 -3.52 6.22 -27.80
CA LEU A 31 -2.94 5.35 -28.80
C LEU A 31 -2.89 3.91 -28.30
N THR A 32 -2.99 2.99 -29.24
CA THR A 32 -2.91 1.54 -29.14
C THR A 32 -1.94 1.01 -30.19
N PRO A 33 -1.52 -0.26 -30.17
CA PRO A 33 -0.69 -0.82 -31.24
C PRO A 33 -1.29 -0.75 -32.65
N LYS A 34 -2.59 -0.43 -32.80
CA LYS A 34 -3.26 -0.21 -34.09
C LYS A 34 -2.90 1.15 -34.73
N ASP A 35 -2.38 2.09 -33.94
CA ASP A 35 -2.09 3.46 -34.36
C ASP A 35 -0.62 3.61 -34.78
N ASP A 36 -0.37 4.22 -35.95
CA ASP A 36 0.98 4.34 -36.52
C ASP A 36 1.97 5.08 -35.59
N GLU A 37 1.49 6.09 -34.84
CA GLU A 37 2.35 6.86 -33.93
C GLU A 37 2.63 6.17 -32.58
N PHE A 38 1.98 5.03 -32.28
CA PHE A 38 2.02 4.41 -30.95
C PHE A 38 3.44 4.10 -30.47
N TYR A 39 4.23 3.41 -31.28
CA TYR A 39 5.59 3.00 -30.89
C TYR A 39 6.54 4.19 -30.76
N GLN A 40 6.38 5.21 -31.60
CA GLN A 40 7.15 6.46 -31.50
C GLN A 40 6.80 7.20 -30.21
N GLN A 41 5.51 7.31 -29.89
CA GLN A 41 5.03 7.95 -28.67
C GLN A 41 5.51 7.21 -27.42
N TRP A 42 5.44 5.87 -27.42
CA TRP A 42 5.98 5.05 -26.34
C TRP A 42 7.46 5.35 -26.11
N GLN A 43 8.27 5.30 -27.17
CA GLN A 43 9.71 5.54 -27.05
C GLN A 43 10.06 6.95 -26.55
N LEU A 44 9.30 7.97 -26.95
CA LEU A 44 9.60 9.37 -26.62
C LEU A 44 9.04 9.81 -25.26
N LYS A 45 7.83 9.36 -24.91
CA LYS A 45 7.07 9.87 -23.77
C LYS A 45 6.91 8.85 -22.64
N TYR A 46 7.00 7.55 -22.96
CA TYR A 46 6.86 6.45 -22.00
C TYR A 46 8.05 5.47 -21.99
N PRO A 47 9.33 5.91 -22.16
CA PRO A 47 10.47 4.99 -22.36
C PRO A 47 10.79 4.09 -21.16
N LYS A 48 10.34 4.47 -19.97
CA LYS A 48 10.54 3.72 -18.71
C LYS A 48 9.45 2.68 -18.47
N LEU A 49 8.51 2.54 -19.40
CA LEU A 49 7.53 1.46 -19.46
C LEU A 49 8.06 0.37 -20.37
N ILE A 50 8.14 -0.86 -19.87
CA ILE A 50 8.60 -2.01 -20.64
C ILE A 50 7.50 -3.06 -20.69
N LEU A 51 7.29 -3.65 -21.87
CA LEU A 51 6.46 -4.84 -22.06
C LEU A 51 7.39 -6.02 -22.38
N ARG A 52 7.07 -7.17 -21.80
CA ARG A 52 7.65 -8.48 -22.04
C ARG A 52 6.47 -9.41 -22.30
N GLU A 53 6.23 -9.71 -23.58
CA GLU A 53 5.12 -10.57 -24.00
C GLU A 53 5.29 -11.98 -23.43
N ALA A 54 4.19 -12.73 -23.34
CA ALA A 54 4.17 -14.09 -22.76
C ALA A 54 5.31 -15.00 -23.29
N GLY A 55 5.67 -14.89 -24.58
CA GLY A 55 6.74 -15.68 -25.19
C GLY A 55 8.14 -15.50 -24.59
N SER A 56 8.39 -14.46 -23.79
CA SER A 56 9.67 -14.30 -23.06
C SER A 56 9.70 -15.03 -21.72
N VAL A 57 8.56 -15.48 -21.21
CA VAL A 57 8.43 -16.16 -19.92
C VAL A 57 8.46 -17.68 -20.13
N PRO A 58 9.18 -18.46 -19.30
CA PRO A 58 9.17 -19.91 -19.43
C PRO A 58 7.78 -20.52 -19.27
N GLU A 59 7.40 -21.43 -20.18
CA GLU A 59 6.08 -22.11 -20.18
C GLU A 59 5.77 -22.82 -18.85
N GLU A 60 6.79 -23.45 -18.23
CA GLU A 60 6.64 -24.07 -16.92
C GLU A 60 6.24 -23.06 -15.84
N LEU A 61 6.79 -21.84 -15.89
CA LEU A 61 6.46 -20.79 -14.95
C LEU A 61 5.05 -20.25 -15.19
N HIS A 62 4.62 -20.12 -16.45
CA HIS A 62 3.23 -19.79 -16.79
C HIS A 62 2.25 -20.76 -16.15
N LYS A 63 2.43 -22.06 -16.39
CA LYS A 63 1.56 -23.10 -15.86
C LYS A 63 1.48 -23.06 -14.34
N GLU A 64 2.63 -23.03 -13.66
CA GLU A 64 2.68 -22.97 -12.19
C GLU A 64 1.96 -21.74 -11.63
N VAL A 65 2.23 -20.55 -12.19
CA VAL A 65 1.64 -19.28 -11.71
C VAL A 65 0.14 -19.23 -11.94
N GLN A 66 -0.33 -19.67 -13.12
CA GLN A 66 -1.75 -19.71 -13.44
C GLN A 66 -2.50 -20.70 -12.53
N GLU A 67 -1.95 -21.89 -12.30
CA GLU A 67 -2.49 -22.85 -11.33
C GLU A 67 -2.50 -22.30 -9.90
N ALA A 68 -1.47 -21.54 -9.51
CA ALA A 68 -1.40 -20.88 -8.21
C ALA A 68 -2.50 -19.82 -8.02
N PHE A 69 -2.76 -18.98 -9.04
CA PHE A 69 -3.89 -18.04 -9.03
C PHE A 69 -5.22 -18.76 -8.83
N LEU A 70 -5.48 -19.80 -9.63
CA LEU A 70 -6.71 -20.58 -9.56
C LEU A 70 -6.87 -21.29 -8.21
N THR A 71 -5.78 -21.78 -7.64
CA THR A 71 -5.76 -22.41 -6.31
C THR A 71 -6.15 -21.41 -5.22
N LEU A 72 -5.53 -20.23 -5.19
CA LEU A 72 -5.87 -19.17 -4.23
C LEU A 72 -7.32 -18.69 -4.40
N HIS A 73 -7.79 -18.56 -5.65
CA HIS A 73 -9.18 -18.20 -5.93
C HIS A 73 -10.16 -19.28 -5.43
N LYS A 74 -9.88 -20.55 -5.72
CA LYS A 74 -10.69 -21.70 -5.24
C LYS A 74 -10.79 -21.76 -3.72
N HIS A 75 -9.71 -21.39 -3.02
CA HIS A 75 -9.66 -21.36 -1.55
C HIS A 75 -10.24 -20.06 -0.96
N GLY A 76 -10.75 -19.14 -1.81
CA GLY A 76 -11.41 -17.92 -1.37
C GLY A 76 -10.45 -16.92 -0.70
N CYS A 77 -9.18 -16.90 -1.13
CA CYS A 77 -8.12 -16.08 -0.55
C CYS A 77 -8.14 -14.61 -1.03
N PHE A 78 -8.94 -14.28 -2.05
CA PHE A 78 -9.06 -12.92 -2.58
C PHE A 78 -10.24 -12.18 -1.96
N PHE A 79 -10.00 -10.95 -1.49
CA PHE A 79 -10.99 -10.15 -0.79
C PHE A 79 -11.07 -8.74 -1.36
N ARG A 80 -12.27 -8.18 -1.46
CA ARG A 80 -12.43 -6.75 -1.77
C ARG A 80 -12.01 -5.94 -0.55
N ASP A 81 -11.24 -4.90 -0.75
CA ASP A 81 -10.76 -4.06 0.34
C ASP A 81 -11.75 -2.95 0.64
N LEU A 82 -12.10 -2.80 1.92
CA LEU A 82 -12.89 -1.68 2.39
C LEU A 82 -11.96 -0.48 2.64
N VAL A 83 -11.68 0.28 1.60
CA VAL A 83 -10.75 1.41 1.61
C VAL A 83 -11.43 2.73 1.92
N ARG A 84 -10.64 3.76 2.19
CA ARG A 84 -11.14 5.13 2.41
C ARG A 84 -10.53 6.11 1.42
N ILE A 85 -11.39 6.68 0.57
CA ILE A 85 -11.00 7.70 -0.43
C ILE A 85 -11.81 8.95 -0.15
N GLN A 86 -11.14 10.11 0.03
CA GLN A 86 -11.79 11.41 0.28
C GLN A 86 -12.83 11.36 1.43
N GLY A 87 -12.53 10.59 2.48
CA GLY A 87 -13.40 10.43 3.64
C GLY A 87 -14.64 9.55 3.42
N LYS A 88 -14.77 8.89 2.27
CA LYS A 88 -15.82 7.90 1.98
C LYS A 88 -15.27 6.49 2.06
N ASP A 89 -16.03 5.59 2.68
CA ASP A 89 -15.73 4.16 2.73
C ASP A 89 -16.25 3.48 1.46
N LEU A 90 -15.37 2.79 0.75
CA LEU A 90 -15.64 2.18 -0.55
C LEU A 90 -15.06 0.78 -0.61
N LEU A 91 -15.77 -0.15 -1.24
CA LEU A 91 -15.21 -1.46 -1.58
C LEU A 91 -14.56 -1.40 -2.95
N THR A 92 -13.31 -1.85 -3.05
CA THR A 92 -12.61 -1.97 -4.33
C THR A 92 -13.38 -2.90 -5.28
N PRO A 93 -13.48 -2.60 -6.60
CA PRO A 93 -14.05 -3.53 -7.56
C PRO A 93 -13.23 -4.83 -7.65
N VAL A 94 -11.91 -4.69 -7.56
CA VAL A 94 -10.92 -5.77 -7.58
C VAL A 94 -10.84 -6.44 -6.20
N SER A 95 -10.76 -7.77 -6.20
CA SER A 95 -10.45 -8.58 -5.02
C SER A 95 -8.95 -8.85 -4.94
N ARG A 96 -8.37 -8.84 -3.75
CA ARG A 96 -6.91 -8.83 -3.54
C ARG A 96 -6.45 -9.75 -2.42
N ILE A 97 -5.17 -10.11 -2.51
CA ILE A 97 -4.38 -10.73 -1.45
C ILE A 97 -2.95 -10.21 -1.54
N LEU A 98 -2.33 -9.89 -0.40
CA LEU A 98 -0.92 -9.53 -0.32
C LEU A 98 -0.11 -10.79 0.02
N ILE A 99 0.85 -11.16 -0.82
CA ILE A 99 1.84 -12.21 -0.56
C ILE A 99 3.21 -11.55 -0.47
N GLY A 100 4.10 -12.02 0.39
CA GLY A 100 5.43 -11.44 0.48
C GLY A 100 6.27 -11.94 1.64
N ASN A 101 7.28 -11.15 2.00
CA ASN A 101 8.16 -11.47 3.11
C ASN A 101 7.38 -11.62 4.44
N PRO A 102 7.76 -12.58 5.30
CA PRO A 102 7.16 -12.73 6.62
C PRO A 102 7.28 -11.44 7.44
N GLY A 103 6.16 -10.99 8.01
CA GLY A 103 6.12 -9.79 8.86
C GLY A 103 6.09 -8.47 8.11
N TYR A 104 6.04 -8.49 6.78
CA TYR A 104 5.93 -7.27 5.98
C TYR A 104 4.47 -6.86 5.81
N THR A 105 4.27 -5.56 5.57
CA THR A 105 2.96 -4.99 5.27
C THR A 105 3.07 -4.01 4.11
N TYR A 106 1.95 -3.75 3.44
CA TYR A 106 1.86 -2.77 2.37
C TYR A 106 0.63 -1.89 2.60
N LYS A 107 0.83 -0.57 2.70
CA LYS A 107 -0.26 0.37 3.00
C LYS A 107 -0.65 1.15 1.75
N TYR A 108 -1.94 1.12 1.42
CA TYR A 108 -2.50 1.92 0.34
C TYR A 108 -3.91 2.40 0.72
N LEU A 109 -4.32 3.59 0.30
CA LEU A 109 -5.67 4.14 0.54
C LEU A 109 -6.11 4.03 2.02
N ASN A 110 -5.17 4.34 2.92
CA ASN A 110 -5.32 4.24 4.38
C ASN A 110 -5.70 2.84 4.92
N THR A 111 -5.32 1.79 4.19
CA THR A 111 -5.54 0.39 4.54
C THR A 111 -4.20 -0.34 4.49
N ARG A 112 -3.76 -0.89 5.63
CA ARG A 112 -2.54 -1.69 5.72
C ARG A 112 -2.88 -3.14 5.44
N LEU A 113 -2.36 -3.69 4.36
CA LEU A 113 -2.43 -5.11 4.04
C LEU A 113 -1.28 -5.86 4.72
N PHE A 114 -1.56 -7.07 5.20
CA PHE A 114 -0.60 -7.93 5.89
C PHE A 114 -0.25 -9.11 5.00
N THR A 115 1.04 -9.46 4.89
CA THR A 115 1.46 -10.53 3.98
C THR A 115 0.92 -11.87 4.44
N VAL A 116 0.34 -12.64 3.51
CA VAL A 116 0.40 -14.09 3.58
C VAL A 116 1.83 -14.45 3.18
N PRO A 117 2.64 -14.97 4.12
CA PRO A 117 4.07 -15.08 3.91
C PRO A 117 4.38 -16.11 2.84
N TRP A 118 5.30 -15.81 1.92
CA TRP A 118 5.95 -16.85 1.11
C TRP A 118 7.10 -17.50 1.91
N PRO A 119 7.55 -18.71 1.54
CA PRO A 119 8.59 -19.42 2.28
C PRO A 119 10.00 -18.89 1.93
N VAL A 120 10.49 -17.89 2.67
CA VAL A 120 11.91 -17.48 2.60
C VAL A 120 12.79 -18.34 3.51
N LYS A 121 14.07 -18.47 3.16
CA LYS A 121 15.07 -19.22 3.92
C LYS A 121 15.08 -18.79 5.40
N GLY A 122 14.99 -19.77 6.31
CA GLY A 122 14.97 -19.52 7.76
C GLY A 122 13.57 -19.30 8.34
N THR A 123 12.52 -19.30 7.51
CA THR A 123 11.12 -19.24 7.97
C THR A 123 10.34 -20.45 7.50
N SER A 124 9.36 -20.89 8.28
CA SER A 124 8.46 -21.99 7.91
C SER A 124 7.04 -21.59 8.27
N PRO A 125 6.40 -20.76 7.43
CA PRO A 125 5.02 -20.36 7.67
C PRO A 125 4.08 -21.56 7.67
N LYS A 126 3.06 -21.50 8.51
CA LYS A 126 1.96 -22.46 8.50
C LYS A 126 0.84 -21.90 7.64
N TYR A 127 0.25 -22.78 6.84
CA TYR A 127 -0.87 -22.49 5.97
C TYR A 127 -2.03 -23.38 6.37
N ASP A 128 -3.25 -22.90 6.19
CA ASP A 128 -4.44 -23.70 6.52
C ASP A 128 -4.63 -24.87 5.57
N GLU A 129 -4.19 -24.69 4.32
CA GLU A 129 -4.26 -25.68 3.26
C GLU A 129 -2.90 -25.80 2.54
N PRO A 130 -2.39 -27.01 2.27
CA PRO A 130 -1.10 -27.20 1.59
C PRO A 130 -1.01 -26.50 0.23
N GLY A 131 -2.13 -26.42 -0.50
CA GLY A 131 -2.20 -25.74 -1.81
C GLY A 131 -1.92 -24.24 -1.73
N ILE A 132 -2.26 -23.59 -0.61
CA ILE A 132 -1.97 -22.16 -0.40
C ILE A 132 -0.46 -21.96 -0.22
N GLY A 133 0.20 -22.82 0.55
CA GLY A 133 1.65 -22.77 0.72
C GLY A 133 2.42 -22.98 -0.58
N ALA A 134 1.95 -23.92 -1.42
CA ALA A 134 2.51 -24.14 -2.75
C ALA A 134 2.31 -22.92 -3.66
N ALA A 135 1.13 -22.29 -3.64
CA ALA A 135 0.88 -21.06 -4.40
C ALA A 135 1.80 -19.92 -3.96
N CYS A 136 1.99 -19.71 -2.65
CA CYS A 136 2.93 -18.70 -2.13
C CYS A 136 4.38 -18.98 -2.56
N GLN A 137 4.81 -20.24 -2.59
CA GLN A 137 6.13 -20.64 -3.13
C GLN A 137 6.26 -20.32 -4.62
N THR A 138 5.20 -20.54 -5.41
CA THR A 138 5.18 -20.18 -6.84
C THR A 138 5.30 -18.68 -7.04
N PHE A 139 4.59 -17.85 -6.26
CA PHE A 139 4.72 -16.40 -6.36
C PHE A 139 6.10 -15.89 -5.92
N LEU A 140 6.80 -16.60 -5.03
CA LEU A 140 8.21 -16.31 -4.74
C LEU A 140 9.12 -16.66 -5.93
N LYS A 141 8.90 -17.79 -6.62
CA LYS A 141 9.64 -18.14 -7.85
C LYS A 141 9.40 -17.10 -8.96
N LEU A 142 8.15 -16.64 -9.13
CA LEU A 142 7.82 -15.55 -10.04
C LEU A 142 8.52 -14.24 -9.64
N ASN A 143 8.60 -13.95 -8.34
CA ASN A 143 9.30 -12.78 -7.81
C ASN A 143 10.78 -12.78 -8.21
N ASP A 144 11.46 -13.92 -8.06
CA ASP A 144 12.87 -14.07 -8.42
C ASP A 144 13.11 -13.87 -9.94
N TYR A 145 12.21 -14.44 -10.77
CA TYR A 145 12.25 -14.25 -12.22
C TYR A 145 12.05 -12.76 -12.60
N LEU A 146 10.99 -12.13 -12.11
CA LEU A 146 10.69 -10.73 -12.42
C LEU A 146 11.76 -9.76 -11.87
N GLN A 147 12.37 -10.08 -10.73
CA GLN A 147 13.50 -9.32 -10.21
C GLN A 147 14.68 -9.36 -11.19
N THR A 148 15.00 -10.53 -11.74
CA THR A 148 16.08 -10.70 -12.72
C THR A 148 15.80 -9.88 -13.99
N GLU A 149 14.59 -10.00 -14.54
CA GLU A 149 14.16 -9.23 -15.72
C GLU A 149 14.20 -7.71 -15.46
N THR A 150 13.82 -7.29 -14.25
CA THR A 150 13.84 -5.86 -13.87
C THR A 150 15.26 -5.32 -13.80
N VAL A 151 16.19 -6.06 -13.19
CA VAL A 151 17.61 -5.64 -13.11
C VAL A 151 18.17 -5.48 -14.52
N GLN A 152 17.93 -6.46 -15.41
CA GLN A 152 18.36 -6.36 -16.80
C GLN A 152 17.77 -5.13 -17.50
N ALA A 153 16.46 -4.89 -17.35
CA ALA A 153 15.80 -3.75 -17.98
C ALA A 153 16.32 -2.39 -17.46
N LEU A 154 16.69 -2.30 -16.17
CA LEU A 154 17.32 -1.12 -15.58
C LEU A 154 18.74 -0.91 -16.13
N GLU A 155 19.52 -1.98 -16.32
CA GLU A 155 20.85 -1.91 -16.94
C GLU A 155 20.77 -1.44 -18.41
N GLU A 156 19.80 -1.96 -19.17
CA GLU A 156 19.52 -1.55 -20.55
C GLU A 156 19.11 -0.07 -20.61
N LEU A 157 18.25 0.39 -19.68
CA LEU A 157 17.83 1.78 -19.58
C LEU A 157 19.02 2.70 -19.29
N ALA A 158 19.86 2.34 -18.32
CA ALA A 158 21.06 3.11 -17.98
C ALA A 158 22.05 3.19 -19.16
N CYS A 159 22.21 2.10 -19.93
CA CYS A 159 23.03 2.11 -21.14
C CYS A 159 22.49 3.08 -22.21
N LYS A 160 21.16 3.10 -22.43
CA LYS A 160 20.51 4.01 -23.38
C LYS A 160 20.67 5.47 -22.97
N GLU A 161 20.50 5.78 -21.69
CA GLU A 161 20.67 7.15 -21.18
C GLU A 161 22.10 7.66 -21.37
N LYS A 162 23.11 6.81 -21.16
CA LYS A 162 24.53 7.15 -21.41
C LYS A 162 24.80 7.45 -22.87
N ALA A 163 24.32 6.61 -23.78
CA ALA A 163 24.50 6.82 -25.23
C ALA A 163 23.88 8.14 -25.72
N ASN A 164 22.75 8.55 -25.14
CA ASN A 164 22.12 9.83 -25.47
C ASN A 164 22.92 11.04 -24.96
N ILE A 165 23.59 10.94 -23.81
CA ILE A 165 24.45 11.99 -23.27
C ILE A 165 25.69 12.17 -24.16
N ASP A 166 26.31 11.06 -24.57
CA ASP A 166 27.52 11.08 -25.41
C ASP A 166 27.26 11.55 -26.86
N ALA A 167 25.99 11.49 -27.32
CA ALA A 167 25.57 11.94 -28.64
C ALA A 167 25.36 13.46 -28.76
N VAL A 168 25.32 14.22 -27.65
CA VAL A 168 25.20 15.68 -27.68
C VAL A 168 26.59 16.29 -27.93
N PRO A 169 26.83 17.05 -29.01
CA PRO A 169 28.11 17.70 -29.23
C PRO A 169 28.39 18.68 -28.10
N VAL A 170 29.41 18.39 -27.29
CA VAL A 170 29.87 19.28 -26.23
C VAL A 170 30.49 20.53 -26.87
N CYS A 171 29.68 21.56 -27.09
CA CYS A 171 30.18 22.91 -27.33
C CYS A 171 30.62 23.52 -26.00
N ILE A 172 31.78 23.12 -25.47
CA ILE A 172 32.41 23.76 -24.31
C ILE A 172 33.81 24.22 -24.70
N GLY A 173 34.00 25.55 -24.67
CA GLY A 173 35.30 26.22 -24.79
C GLY A 173 36.25 25.89 -23.62
N PRO A 174 37.52 26.32 -23.66
CA PRO A 174 38.63 25.65 -22.96
C PRO A 174 38.66 25.68 -21.41
N ASP A 175 37.67 26.25 -20.71
CA ASP A 175 37.90 26.73 -19.33
C ASP A 175 36.98 26.13 -18.23
N PHE A 176 36.39 24.95 -18.42
CA PHE A 176 35.68 24.26 -17.32
C PHE A 176 36.37 22.95 -16.89
N PRO A 177 36.74 22.81 -15.59
CA PRO A 177 37.36 21.60 -15.09
C PRO A 177 36.38 20.42 -15.18
N ARG A 178 36.84 19.34 -15.82
CA ARG A 178 36.13 18.06 -15.91
C ARG A 178 35.94 17.47 -14.51
N VAL A 179 34.75 17.63 -13.94
CA VAL A 179 34.34 16.88 -12.74
C VAL A 179 33.69 15.58 -13.21
N GLY A 180 34.36 14.45 -12.92
CA GLY A 180 33.71 13.16 -12.72
C GLY A 180 33.33 12.36 -13.98
N MET A 181 34.32 11.95 -14.76
CA MET A 181 34.18 10.77 -15.64
C MET A 181 34.30 9.53 -14.73
N GLY A 182 33.23 9.23 -14.00
CA GLY A 182 33.13 8.10 -13.09
C GLY A 182 32.89 6.81 -13.86
N SER A 183 33.64 5.78 -13.49
CA SER A 183 33.42 4.41 -13.95
C SER A 183 32.03 3.94 -13.51
N PHE A 184 31.48 2.88 -14.11
CA PHE A 184 30.32 2.19 -13.54
C PHE A 184 30.78 1.62 -12.17
N ASP A 185 30.65 2.43 -11.11
CA ASP A 185 31.08 2.06 -9.77
C ASP A 185 30.06 1.08 -9.20
N GLY A 186 30.49 0.15 -8.35
CA GLY A 186 29.61 -0.87 -7.73
C GLY A 186 28.45 -0.30 -6.90
N GLN A 187 28.40 1.02 -6.72
CA GLN A 187 27.30 1.75 -6.10
C GLN A 187 26.05 1.82 -6.99
N ASP A 188 26.20 1.99 -8.32
CA ASP A 188 25.07 2.05 -9.27
C ASP A 188 24.42 0.67 -9.44
N GLU A 189 25.24 -0.40 -9.42
CA GLU A 189 24.76 -1.79 -9.47
C GLU A 189 23.97 -2.16 -8.20
N LEU A 190 24.44 -1.71 -7.03
CA LEU A 190 23.75 -1.93 -5.76
C LEU A 190 22.40 -1.19 -5.71
N ASP A 191 22.34 0.04 -6.23
CA ASP A 191 21.12 0.82 -6.31
C ASP A 191 20.07 0.15 -7.22
N MET A 192 20.47 -0.34 -8.41
CA MET A 192 19.58 -1.10 -9.29
C MET A 192 19.02 -2.37 -8.63
N LYS A 193 19.87 -3.13 -7.92
CA LYS A 193 19.43 -4.32 -7.18
C LYS A 193 18.43 -3.97 -6.08
N ASN A 194 18.63 -2.86 -5.37
CA ASN A 194 17.70 -2.40 -4.34
C ASN A 194 16.36 -1.97 -4.93
N ARG A 195 16.37 -1.26 -6.07
CA ARG A 195 15.16 -0.81 -6.78
C ARG A 195 14.34 -1.96 -7.39
N ALA A 196 14.96 -3.12 -7.59
CA ALA A 196 14.32 -4.36 -8.05
C ALA A 196 14.09 -5.39 -6.93
N ALA A 197 14.44 -5.09 -5.67
CA ALA A 197 14.35 -6.02 -4.54
C ALA A 197 12.92 -6.18 -4.03
N TYR A 198 12.05 -6.75 -4.87
CA TYR A 198 10.65 -6.97 -4.57
C TYR A 198 10.46 -7.77 -3.28
N ASN A 199 9.76 -7.17 -2.32
CA ASN A 199 9.54 -7.74 -0.99
C ASN A 199 8.09 -8.19 -0.77
N VAL A 200 7.18 -7.79 -1.66
CA VAL A 200 5.78 -8.20 -1.69
C VAL A 200 5.26 -8.25 -3.12
N THR A 201 4.18 -9.00 -3.34
CA THR A 201 3.29 -8.86 -4.48
C THR A 201 1.84 -8.69 -4.02
N LEU A 202 1.15 -7.71 -4.62
CA LEU A 202 -0.28 -7.53 -4.45
C LEU A 202 -0.99 -8.20 -5.62
N LEU A 203 -1.63 -9.33 -5.34
CA LEU A 203 -2.38 -10.08 -6.34
C LEU A 203 -3.78 -9.47 -6.48
N ASN A 204 -4.27 -9.47 -7.70
CA ASN A 204 -5.57 -8.91 -8.08
C ASN A 204 -6.39 -9.97 -8.80
N PHE A 205 -7.70 -9.96 -8.57
CA PHE A 205 -8.68 -10.71 -9.34
C PHE A 205 -9.93 -9.87 -9.57
N MET A 206 -10.46 -9.90 -10.78
CA MET A 206 -11.78 -9.38 -11.07
C MET A 206 -12.44 -10.18 -12.19
N ASP A 207 -13.72 -10.47 -12.01
CA ASP A 207 -14.62 -11.02 -13.01
C ASP A 207 -15.56 -9.88 -13.46
N PRO A 208 -15.37 -9.30 -14.66
CA PRO A 208 -16.17 -8.18 -15.15
C PRO A 208 -17.67 -8.50 -15.24
N GLN A 209 -18.04 -9.75 -15.48
CA GLN A 209 -19.43 -10.20 -15.57
C GLN A 209 -20.09 -10.23 -14.19
N LYS A 210 -19.35 -10.60 -13.15
CA LYS A 210 -19.82 -10.57 -11.75
C LYS A 210 -19.66 -9.21 -11.07
N MET A 211 -18.83 -8.33 -11.62
CA MET A 211 -18.59 -6.97 -11.13
C MET A 211 -18.82 -5.91 -12.22
N PRO A 212 -20.06 -5.73 -12.71
CA PRO A 212 -20.35 -4.86 -13.85
C PRO A 212 -20.31 -3.36 -13.52
N TYR A 213 -20.28 -2.99 -12.24
CA TYR A 213 -20.32 -1.59 -11.78
C TYR A 213 -18.95 -0.93 -11.86
N LEU A 214 -18.43 -0.80 -13.08
CA LEU A 214 -17.16 -0.14 -13.38
C LEU A 214 -17.39 1.30 -13.83
N LYS A 215 -16.42 2.17 -13.53
CA LYS A 215 -16.45 3.57 -13.99
C LYS A 215 -15.85 3.65 -15.38
N GLU A 216 -16.40 4.52 -16.22
CA GLU A 216 -15.76 4.92 -17.46
C GLU A 216 -14.49 5.74 -17.19
N GLU A 217 -13.48 5.55 -18.02
CA GLU A 217 -12.26 6.35 -18.01
C GLU A 217 -12.59 7.80 -18.40
N PRO A 218 -12.20 8.79 -17.59
CA PRO A 218 -12.78 10.13 -17.67
C PRO A 218 -12.09 11.10 -18.63
N TYR A 219 -10.93 10.79 -19.19
CA TYR A 219 -10.13 11.78 -19.94
C TYR A 219 -9.98 11.44 -21.42
N PHE A 220 -9.72 10.18 -21.75
CA PHE A 220 -9.30 9.74 -23.07
C PHE A 220 -10.36 8.90 -23.78
N GLY A 221 -11.35 8.40 -23.06
CA GLY A 221 -12.33 7.49 -23.64
C GLY A 221 -11.88 6.05 -23.71
N MET A 222 -10.97 5.63 -22.84
CA MET A 222 -10.44 4.27 -22.84
C MET A 222 -11.45 3.22 -22.34
N GLY A 223 -12.68 3.62 -21.99
CA GLY A 223 -13.75 2.73 -21.55
C GLY A 223 -13.64 2.34 -20.07
N LYS A 224 -14.21 1.18 -19.71
CA LYS A 224 -14.38 0.76 -18.31
C LYS A 224 -13.05 0.49 -17.59
N MET A 225 -12.92 1.06 -16.39
CA MET A 225 -11.76 0.87 -15.52
C MET A 225 -12.04 -0.14 -14.39
N ALA A 226 -11.23 -1.19 -14.30
CA ALA A 226 -11.14 -2.05 -13.12
C ALA A 226 -10.46 -1.32 -11.94
N VAL A 227 -9.44 -0.51 -12.25
CA VAL A 227 -8.72 0.35 -11.32
C VAL A 227 -8.55 1.71 -11.96
N SER A 228 -9.02 2.76 -11.29
CA SER A 228 -8.94 4.14 -11.80
C SER A 228 -7.50 4.67 -11.83
N TRP A 229 -7.28 5.79 -12.53
CA TRP A 229 -6.00 6.50 -12.54
C TRP A 229 -5.42 6.75 -11.15
N HIS A 230 -4.20 6.26 -10.92
CA HIS A 230 -3.49 6.40 -9.66
C HIS A 230 -1.97 6.34 -9.86
N HIS A 231 -1.27 6.68 -8.77
CA HIS A 231 0.11 6.29 -8.54
C HIS A 231 0.08 5.17 -7.50
N ASP A 232 0.99 4.22 -7.61
CA ASP A 232 1.21 3.26 -6.54
C ASP A 232 1.77 3.99 -5.30
N GLU A 233 1.13 3.76 -4.15
CA GLU A 233 1.52 4.33 -2.86
C GLU A 233 2.57 3.46 -2.15
N ASN A 234 3.25 4.00 -1.14
CA ASN A 234 4.10 3.24 -0.22
C ASN A 234 5.18 2.37 -0.91
N LEU A 235 5.79 2.92 -1.96
CA LEU A 235 6.93 2.31 -2.65
C LEU A 235 8.23 3.01 -2.23
N VAL A 236 9.34 2.27 -2.24
CA VAL A 236 10.67 2.88 -2.15
C VAL A 236 10.86 3.82 -3.34
N GLU A 237 11.48 4.97 -3.10
CA GLU A 237 11.71 5.99 -4.13
C GLU A 237 12.43 5.39 -5.35
N ARG A 238 11.90 5.66 -6.55
CA ARG A 238 12.40 5.14 -7.84
C ARG A 238 12.51 3.61 -7.94
N SER A 239 11.89 2.87 -7.03
CA SER A 239 11.79 1.42 -7.15
C SER A 239 10.87 1.03 -8.31
N ALA A 240 11.21 -0.08 -8.95
CA ALA A 240 10.41 -0.61 -10.03
C ALA A 240 9.13 -1.28 -9.52
N VAL A 241 8.20 -1.52 -10.44
CA VAL A 241 7.05 -2.40 -10.25
C VAL A 241 6.99 -3.35 -11.45
N ALA A 242 6.90 -4.65 -11.19
CA ALA A 242 6.72 -5.66 -12.24
C ALA A 242 5.36 -6.32 -12.10
N VAL A 243 4.68 -6.54 -13.23
CA VAL A 243 3.31 -7.07 -13.23
C VAL A 243 3.20 -8.23 -14.19
N TYR A 244 2.86 -9.42 -13.67
CA TYR A 244 2.41 -10.55 -14.47
C TYR A 244 0.89 -10.47 -14.65
N SER A 245 0.41 -10.52 -15.90
CA SER A 245 -1.00 -10.45 -16.26
C SER A 245 -1.53 -11.81 -16.72
N TYR A 246 -2.68 -12.24 -16.19
CA TYR A 246 -3.34 -13.46 -16.62
C TYR A 246 -4.82 -13.20 -16.90
N SER A 247 -5.17 -13.03 -18.17
CA SER A 247 -6.55 -13.04 -18.65
C SER A 247 -7.02 -14.50 -18.82
N CYS A 248 -8.15 -14.86 -18.23
CA CYS A 248 -8.73 -16.20 -18.32
C CYS A 248 -9.55 -16.30 -19.61
N GLU A 249 -8.89 -16.54 -20.74
CA GLU A 249 -9.60 -16.84 -21.98
C GLU A 249 -10.37 -18.17 -21.82
N GLU A 250 -11.67 -18.16 -22.15
CA GLU A 250 -12.37 -19.38 -22.52
C GLU A 250 -11.97 -19.66 -23.97
N GLY A 251 -11.38 -20.82 -24.25
CA GLY A 251 -10.75 -21.14 -25.54
C GLY A 251 -11.69 -21.01 -26.74
N SER A 252 -11.81 -19.81 -27.29
CA SER A 252 -12.27 -19.56 -28.65
C SER A 252 -11.04 -19.31 -29.52
N GLU A 253 -10.46 -20.40 -30.03
CA GLU A 253 -9.46 -20.40 -31.12
C GLU A 253 -10.10 -19.99 -32.47
N GLU A 254 -10.97 -18.98 -32.47
CA GLU A 254 -11.48 -18.40 -33.69
C GLU A 254 -11.11 -16.92 -33.66
N GLU A 255 -9.89 -16.60 -34.10
CA GLU A 255 -9.61 -15.31 -34.71
C GLU A 255 -10.55 -15.18 -35.91
N SER A 256 -11.71 -14.56 -35.72
CA SER A 256 -12.51 -14.15 -36.85
C SER A 256 -11.71 -13.09 -37.60
N GLU A 257 -11.22 -13.42 -38.80
CA GLU A 257 -10.55 -12.48 -39.72
C GLU A 257 -11.44 -11.27 -40.10
N ASP A 258 -12.71 -11.28 -39.69
CA ASP A 258 -13.70 -10.20 -39.82
C ASP A 258 -13.90 -9.44 -38.49
N ASP A 259 -12.83 -9.15 -37.75
CA ASP A 259 -12.95 -8.22 -36.62
C ASP A 259 -13.28 -6.82 -37.19
N PRO A 260 -14.46 -6.24 -36.90
CA PRO A 260 -14.78 -4.90 -37.39
C PRO A 260 -13.64 -3.95 -37.01
N GLN A 261 -13.30 -3.02 -37.91
CA GLN A 261 -12.32 -1.97 -37.64
C GLN A 261 -12.82 -1.10 -36.47
N LEU A 262 -12.61 -1.59 -35.25
CA LEU A 262 -12.99 -0.91 -34.02
C LEU A 262 -12.05 0.28 -33.85
N GLU A 263 -12.62 1.48 -33.77
CA GLU A 263 -11.86 2.68 -33.42
C GLU A 263 -11.35 2.56 -31.98
N GLY A 264 -10.03 2.68 -31.81
CA GLY A 264 -9.38 2.63 -30.51
C GLY A 264 -9.15 1.22 -29.95
N ARG A 265 -9.12 1.12 -28.62
CA ARG A 265 -8.76 -0.13 -27.92
C ARG A 265 -9.88 -1.15 -27.97
N ASP A 266 -9.51 -2.41 -28.02
CA ASP A 266 -10.48 -3.52 -27.98
C ASP A 266 -11.19 -3.57 -26.60
N PRO A 267 -12.54 -3.41 -26.55
CA PRO A 267 -13.31 -3.44 -25.32
C PRO A 267 -13.19 -4.76 -24.55
N ASP A 268 -12.89 -5.86 -25.24
CA ASP A 268 -12.95 -7.23 -24.73
C ASP A 268 -11.58 -7.69 -24.19
N ILE A 269 -10.51 -7.03 -24.62
CA ILE A 269 -9.15 -7.27 -24.15
C ILE A 269 -8.84 -6.38 -22.93
N TRP A 270 -8.13 -6.96 -21.95
CA TRP A 270 -7.61 -6.21 -20.81
C TRP A 270 -6.44 -5.34 -21.20
N HIS A 271 -6.39 -4.11 -20.68
CA HIS A 271 -5.27 -3.21 -20.96
C HIS A 271 -4.75 -2.57 -19.68
N VAL A 272 -3.49 -2.13 -19.72
CA VAL A 272 -2.97 -1.12 -18.80
C VAL A 272 -2.90 0.22 -19.51
N GLY A 273 -3.51 1.24 -18.90
CA GLY A 273 -3.50 2.60 -19.41
C GLY A 273 -2.42 3.44 -18.74
N PHE A 274 -1.71 4.28 -19.49
CA PHE A 274 -0.72 5.23 -18.98
C PHE A 274 -0.99 6.65 -19.45
N LYS A 275 -0.77 7.63 -18.57
CA LYS A 275 -0.77 9.06 -18.89
C LYS A 275 0.32 9.80 -18.13
N ILE A 276 0.86 10.86 -18.70
CA ILE A 276 1.70 11.81 -17.95
C ILE A 276 0.83 12.50 -16.88
N SER A 277 1.38 12.65 -15.68
CA SER A 277 0.66 13.29 -14.57
C SER A 277 0.42 14.75 -14.87
N TRP A 278 -0.82 15.20 -14.65
CA TRP A 278 -1.24 16.60 -14.88
C TRP A 278 -1.18 17.10 -16.32
N ASP A 279 -0.79 16.24 -17.26
CA ASP A 279 -0.77 16.53 -18.69
C ASP A 279 -2.13 16.22 -19.32
N ILE A 280 -2.55 17.10 -20.23
CA ILE A 280 -3.76 17.04 -21.05
C ILE A 280 -3.49 17.22 -22.54
N GLU A 281 -2.23 17.32 -22.96
CA GLU A 281 -1.87 17.45 -24.38
C GLU A 281 -1.37 16.11 -24.92
N THR A 282 -0.55 15.41 -24.13
CA THR A 282 0.08 14.17 -24.57
C THR A 282 -0.94 13.02 -24.65
N PRO A 283 -1.08 12.34 -25.80
CA PRO A 283 -1.93 11.17 -25.91
C PRO A 283 -1.58 10.10 -24.87
N GLY A 284 -2.60 9.53 -24.23
CA GLY A 284 -2.45 8.37 -23.35
C GLY A 284 -2.09 7.11 -24.14
N LEU A 285 -1.53 6.10 -23.47
CA LEU A 285 -1.34 4.77 -24.06
C LEU A 285 -2.29 3.77 -23.44
N ALA A 286 -2.92 2.93 -24.25
CA ALA A 286 -3.64 1.74 -23.80
C ALA A 286 -2.92 0.50 -24.38
N ILE A 287 -2.23 -0.24 -23.50
CA ILE A 287 -1.40 -1.39 -23.89
C ILE A 287 -2.19 -2.68 -23.66
N PRO A 288 -2.45 -3.50 -24.69
CA PRO A 288 -3.16 -4.76 -24.53
C PRO A 288 -2.35 -5.74 -23.67
N LEU A 289 -3.05 -6.51 -22.86
CA LEU A 289 -2.48 -7.50 -21.95
C LEU A 289 -3.18 -8.85 -22.17
N HIS A 290 -2.51 -9.72 -22.90
CA HIS A 290 -2.94 -11.09 -23.14
C HIS A 290 -2.52 -12.00 -21.99
N GLN A 291 -2.87 -13.29 -22.09
CA GLN A 291 -2.51 -14.30 -21.11
C GLN A 291 -0.98 -14.44 -21.01
N GLY A 292 -0.43 -14.10 -19.85
CA GLY A 292 0.99 -14.29 -19.53
C GLY A 292 1.88 -13.08 -19.76
N ASP A 293 1.37 -12.02 -20.36
CA ASP A 293 2.14 -10.79 -20.60
C ASP A 293 2.61 -10.16 -19.28
N CYS A 294 3.84 -9.65 -19.31
CA CYS A 294 4.46 -8.93 -18.22
C CYS A 294 4.73 -7.48 -18.61
N TYR A 295 4.46 -6.53 -17.71
CA TYR A 295 4.90 -5.15 -17.90
C TYR A 295 5.64 -4.62 -16.67
N PHE A 296 6.52 -3.65 -16.90
CA PHE A 296 7.40 -3.09 -15.88
C PHE A 296 7.32 -1.57 -15.91
N MET A 297 7.12 -1.00 -14.73
CA MET A 297 7.25 0.44 -14.48
C MET A 297 8.61 0.67 -13.85
N LEU A 298 9.54 1.28 -14.58
CA LEU A 298 10.92 1.47 -14.13
C LEU A 298 11.15 2.86 -13.55
N ASP A 299 12.07 2.94 -12.59
CA ASP A 299 12.59 4.19 -12.05
C ASP A 299 11.46 5.14 -11.57
N ASP A 300 11.45 6.39 -12.00
CA ASP A 300 10.47 7.41 -11.64
C ASP A 300 9.16 7.33 -12.45
N LEU A 301 8.91 6.29 -13.26
CA LEU A 301 7.69 6.20 -14.09
C LEU A 301 6.44 6.31 -13.22
N ASN A 302 6.38 5.59 -12.09
CA ASN A 302 5.24 5.67 -11.17
C ASN A 302 5.08 7.06 -10.51
N ALA A 303 6.12 7.89 -10.45
CA ALA A 303 6.02 9.25 -9.90
C ALA A 303 5.62 10.27 -10.97
N THR A 304 6.13 10.11 -12.19
CA THR A 304 5.91 11.03 -13.32
C THR A 304 4.63 10.75 -14.08
N HIS A 305 4.17 9.50 -14.08
CA HIS A 305 2.98 9.04 -14.79
C HIS A 305 1.95 8.46 -13.83
N GLN A 306 0.69 8.51 -14.27
CA GLN A 306 -0.40 7.77 -13.66
C GLN A 306 -0.71 6.56 -14.52
N HIS A 307 -1.18 5.49 -13.89
CA HIS A 307 -1.67 4.33 -14.62
C HIS A 307 -3.08 3.93 -14.15
N CYS A 308 -3.79 3.24 -15.03
CA CYS A 308 -5.09 2.64 -14.74
C CYS A 308 -5.15 1.22 -15.32
N VAL A 309 -6.14 0.45 -14.88
CA VAL A 309 -6.41 -0.88 -15.44
C VAL A 309 -7.75 -0.84 -16.14
N LEU A 310 -7.72 -1.05 -17.44
CA LEU A 310 -8.90 -1.07 -18.31
C LEU A 310 -9.41 -2.51 -18.37
N ALA A 311 -10.69 -2.68 -18.07
CA ALA A 311 -11.31 -4.01 -18.02
C ALA A 311 -11.63 -4.50 -19.43
N GLY A 312 -11.25 -5.75 -19.70
CA GLY A 312 -11.78 -6.56 -20.79
C GLY A 312 -13.07 -7.30 -20.37
N LEU A 313 -13.46 -8.30 -21.15
CA LEU A 313 -14.59 -9.19 -20.84
C LEU A 313 -14.24 -10.38 -19.93
N PRO A 314 -13.17 -11.16 -20.17
CA PRO A 314 -12.91 -12.36 -19.38
C PRO A 314 -12.48 -12.00 -17.95
N PRO A 315 -12.64 -12.92 -16.99
CA PRO A 315 -11.99 -12.77 -15.69
C PRO A 315 -10.48 -12.62 -15.85
N ARG A 316 -9.85 -11.84 -14.96
CA ARG A 316 -8.39 -11.63 -15.01
C ARG A 316 -7.78 -11.63 -13.62
N PHE A 317 -6.63 -12.27 -13.52
CA PHE A 317 -5.68 -12.15 -12.43
C PHE A 317 -4.48 -11.27 -12.79
N SER A 318 -3.85 -10.68 -11.78
CA SER A 318 -2.49 -10.15 -11.93
C SER A 318 -1.69 -10.27 -10.64
N SER A 319 -0.37 -10.36 -10.78
CA SER A 319 0.60 -10.32 -9.66
C SER A 319 1.43 -9.06 -9.81
N THR A 320 1.26 -8.07 -8.91
CA THR A 320 1.98 -6.78 -8.96
C THR A 320 3.09 -6.74 -7.90
N HIS A 321 4.31 -7.06 -8.32
CA HIS A 321 5.51 -7.14 -7.48
C HIS A 321 6.09 -5.76 -7.19
N ARG A 322 6.40 -5.50 -5.92
CA ARG A 322 6.67 -4.17 -5.38
C ARG A 322 7.84 -4.20 -4.40
N VAL A 323 8.61 -3.11 -4.38
CA VAL A 323 9.49 -2.78 -3.26
C VAL A 323 8.72 -1.87 -2.32
N ALA A 324 7.94 -2.47 -1.42
CA ALA A 324 7.19 -1.72 -0.43
C ALA A 324 8.16 -0.92 0.47
N GLU A 325 7.87 0.37 0.66
CA GLU A 325 8.49 1.14 1.73
C GLU A 325 7.97 0.56 3.05
N CYS A 326 8.87 -0.10 3.78
CA CYS A 326 8.53 -0.81 5.01
C CYS A 326 9.44 -0.41 6.17
N SER A 327 10.09 0.76 6.13
CA SER A 327 10.96 1.21 7.23
C SER A 327 10.20 1.30 8.57
N ALA A 328 8.91 1.63 8.51
CA ALA A 328 7.95 1.59 9.62
C ALA A 328 6.83 0.56 9.42
N GLY A 329 7.04 -0.42 8.52
CA GLY A 329 6.00 -1.32 8.01
C GLY A 329 6.23 -2.80 8.28
N THR A 330 7.15 -3.16 9.17
CA THR A 330 7.47 -4.56 9.51
C THR A 330 7.14 -4.91 10.96
N LEU A 331 6.84 -6.18 11.21
CA LEU A 331 6.57 -6.69 12.56
C LEU A 331 7.75 -6.40 13.50
N ASP A 332 8.98 -6.65 13.05
CA ASP A 332 10.18 -6.40 13.84
C ASP A 332 10.31 -4.92 14.24
N TYR A 333 10.02 -4.01 13.32
CA TYR A 333 10.00 -2.58 13.60
C TYR A 333 9.01 -2.26 14.73
N ILE A 334 7.74 -2.66 14.61
CA ILE A 334 6.74 -2.30 15.62
C ILE A 334 7.00 -2.97 16.96
N LEU A 335 7.52 -4.19 16.98
CA LEU A 335 7.94 -4.86 18.21
C LEU A 335 9.09 -4.09 18.88
N GLN A 336 10.08 -3.64 18.13
CA GLN A 336 11.17 -2.81 18.64
C GLN A 336 10.66 -1.48 19.20
N ARG A 337 9.71 -0.83 18.50
CA ARG A 337 9.03 0.39 18.98
C ARG A 337 8.31 0.12 20.30
N CYS A 338 7.54 -0.96 20.39
CA CYS A 338 6.84 -1.33 21.61
C CYS A 338 7.80 -1.58 22.77
N GLN A 339 8.90 -2.30 22.52
CA GLN A 339 9.96 -2.52 23.51
C GLN A 339 10.57 -1.20 23.99
N LEU A 340 10.86 -0.27 23.08
CA LEU A 340 11.38 1.06 23.41
C LEU A 340 10.44 1.81 24.36
N ALA A 341 9.14 1.86 24.08
CA ALA A 341 8.18 2.50 24.99
C ALA A 341 8.15 1.85 26.38
N LEU A 342 8.20 0.52 26.43
CA LEU A 342 8.18 -0.23 27.69
C LEU A 342 9.51 -0.19 28.45
N GLN A 343 10.59 0.36 27.89
CA GLN A 343 11.81 0.62 28.67
C GLN A 343 11.55 1.60 29.82
N ASN A 344 10.55 2.48 29.72
CA ASN A 344 10.17 3.39 30.80
C ASN A 344 9.36 2.69 31.93
N VAL A 345 8.95 1.44 31.77
CA VAL A 345 8.22 0.68 32.79
C VAL A 345 9.22 0.00 33.74
N ARG A 346 8.99 0.09 35.06
CA ARG A 346 9.75 -0.67 36.05
C ARG A 346 9.32 -2.13 36.03
N ILE A 347 10.28 -3.04 36.03
CA ILE A 347 10.01 -4.47 36.13
C ILE A 347 9.93 -4.78 37.62
N GLU A 348 8.75 -4.61 38.21
CA GLU A 348 8.47 -5.07 39.57
C GLU A 348 7.73 -6.42 39.50
N ALA A 349 8.03 -7.32 40.45
CA ALA A 349 7.38 -8.61 40.53
C ALA A 349 5.98 -8.43 41.17
N ASP A 350 4.94 -8.89 40.46
CA ASP A 350 3.63 -9.31 41.00
C ASP A 350 2.63 -8.29 41.57
N SER A 351 2.77 -6.96 41.40
CA SER A 351 1.73 -6.02 41.90
C SER A 351 0.59 -5.71 40.92
N GLY A 352 0.74 -5.99 39.62
CA GLY A 352 -0.24 -5.61 38.58
C GLY A 352 -0.31 -4.10 38.28
N ASP A 353 0.21 -3.26 39.16
CA ASP A 353 0.29 -1.81 38.99
C ASP A 353 1.52 -1.40 38.16
N VAL A 354 1.29 -0.62 37.10
CA VAL A 354 2.37 -0.08 36.25
C VAL A 354 3.03 1.12 36.94
N SER A 355 4.33 1.02 37.20
CA SER A 355 5.16 2.13 37.70
C SER A 355 6.23 2.54 36.68
N LEU A 356 6.49 3.85 36.58
CA LEU A 356 7.37 4.43 35.56
C LEU A 356 8.76 4.79 36.13
N LYS A 357 9.79 4.71 35.29
CA LYS A 357 11.16 5.09 35.63
C LYS A 357 11.38 6.59 35.54
N SER A 358 10.81 7.23 34.51
CA SER A 358 10.95 8.65 34.21
C SER A 358 9.61 9.28 33.84
N PHE A 359 9.43 10.53 34.26
CA PHE A 359 8.34 11.43 33.85
C PHE A 359 8.86 12.60 33.00
N GLU A 360 10.04 12.46 32.39
CA GLU A 360 10.57 13.46 31.48
C GLU A 360 9.64 13.64 30.26
N PRO A 361 9.30 14.88 29.88
CA PRO A 361 8.33 15.17 28.81
C PRO A 361 8.60 14.44 27.49
N ALA A 362 9.87 14.36 27.08
CA ALA A 362 10.25 13.70 25.83
C ALA A 362 10.00 12.18 25.86
N VAL A 363 10.26 11.53 27.00
CA VAL A 363 10.05 10.09 27.20
C VAL A 363 8.56 9.76 27.22
N LEU A 364 7.77 10.56 27.94
CA LEU A 364 6.31 10.38 28.00
C LEU A 364 5.67 10.59 26.62
N LYS A 365 6.07 11.65 25.91
CA LYS A 365 5.60 11.90 24.55
C LYS A 365 5.89 10.73 23.62
N GLN A 366 7.13 10.22 23.63
CA GLN A 366 7.52 9.08 22.81
C GLN A 366 6.72 7.81 23.14
N GLY A 367 6.50 7.53 24.43
CA GLY A 367 5.67 6.40 24.85
C GLY A 367 4.23 6.50 24.34
N GLU A 368 3.61 7.67 24.46
CA GLU A 368 2.23 7.90 23.99
C GLU A 368 2.09 7.90 22.46
N GLU A 369 3.12 8.35 21.74
CA GLU A 369 3.19 8.27 20.27
C GLU A 369 3.30 6.81 19.79
N ILE A 370 4.17 5.99 20.40
CA ILE A 370 4.29 4.56 20.10
C ILE A 370 2.99 3.82 20.44
N HIS A 371 2.34 4.19 21.56
CA HIS A 371 1.05 3.65 21.94
C HIS A 371 -0.01 3.89 20.85
N ASN A 372 -0.07 5.10 20.29
CA ASN A 372 -0.94 5.38 19.15
C ASN A 372 -0.56 4.58 17.91
N GLU A 373 0.74 4.47 17.63
CA GLU A 373 1.25 3.75 16.47
C GLU A 373 0.81 2.27 16.47
N VAL A 374 1.03 1.53 17.56
CA VAL A 374 0.59 0.12 17.66
C VAL A 374 -0.94 0.00 17.62
N GLU A 375 -1.68 0.93 18.21
CA GLU A 375 -3.15 0.89 18.20
C GLU A 375 -3.72 1.09 16.79
N PHE A 376 -3.29 2.13 16.08
CA PHE A 376 -3.95 2.59 14.85
C PHE A 376 -3.30 2.13 13.56
N GLU A 377 -1.99 1.88 13.55
CA GLU A 377 -1.29 1.41 12.35
C GLU A 377 -1.21 -0.12 12.29
N TRP A 378 -1.45 -0.82 13.40
CA TRP A 378 -1.33 -2.27 13.49
C TRP A 378 -2.63 -2.95 13.92
N LEU A 379 -3.03 -2.81 15.19
CA LEU A 379 -4.17 -3.56 15.74
C LEU A 379 -5.46 -3.24 15.02
N ARG A 380 -5.85 -1.96 14.95
CA ARG A 380 -7.10 -1.56 14.29
C ARG A 380 -7.08 -1.81 12.79
N GLN A 381 -5.93 -1.67 12.13
CA GLN A 381 -5.79 -2.02 10.71
C GLN A 381 -6.03 -3.51 10.48
N TYR A 382 -5.45 -4.38 11.31
CA TYR A 382 -5.59 -5.83 11.20
C TYR A 382 -7.03 -6.29 11.47
N TRP A 383 -7.59 -5.90 12.62
CA TRP A 383 -8.92 -6.35 13.04
C TRP A 383 -10.05 -5.73 12.20
N PHE A 384 -9.84 -4.55 11.63
CA PHE A 384 -10.78 -3.96 10.66
C PHE A 384 -10.98 -4.83 9.40
N GLN A 385 -10.04 -5.71 9.10
CA GLN A 385 -10.13 -6.62 7.96
C GLN A 385 -10.76 -7.98 8.33
N GLY A 386 -11.33 -8.08 9.54
CA GLY A 386 -12.11 -9.23 9.97
C GLY A 386 -11.31 -10.53 10.11
N ASN A 387 -10.00 -10.43 10.36
CA ASN A 387 -9.09 -11.58 10.43
C ASN A 387 -9.15 -12.50 9.18
N ARG A 388 -9.51 -11.94 8.01
CA ARG A 388 -9.65 -12.68 6.74
C ARG A 388 -8.41 -13.50 6.35
N TYR A 389 -7.23 -13.06 6.79
CA TYR A 389 -5.95 -13.75 6.61
C TYR A 389 -5.92 -15.15 7.24
N ARG A 390 -6.73 -15.39 8.29
CA ARG A 390 -6.87 -16.67 8.97
C ARG A 390 -7.44 -17.78 8.10
N LYS A 391 -7.97 -17.45 6.91
CA LYS A 391 -8.34 -18.41 5.87
C LYS A 391 -7.13 -18.96 5.10
N CYS A 392 -6.04 -18.19 5.09
CA CYS A 392 -4.84 -18.49 4.34
C CYS A 392 -3.71 -19.00 5.24
N THR A 393 -3.52 -18.36 6.39
CA THR A 393 -2.41 -18.59 7.31
C THR A 393 -2.75 -18.14 8.74
N ASP A 394 -2.15 -18.78 9.72
CA ASP A 394 -2.19 -18.36 11.13
C ASP A 394 -1.03 -17.43 11.52
N TRP A 395 -0.16 -17.06 10.57
CA TRP A 395 1.12 -16.38 10.83
C TRP A 395 0.98 -15.13 11.70
N TRP A 396 -0.05 -14.31 11.46
CA TRP A 396 -0.30 -13.07 12.19
C TRP A 396 -1.04 -13.24 13.52
N CYS A 397 -1.55 -14.43 13.85
CA CYS A 397 -2.33 -14.65 15.07
C CYS A 397 -1.51 -14.39 16.34
N GLN A 398 -0.35 -15.04 16.48
CA GLN A 398 0.52 -14.84 17.63
C GLN A 398 1.13 -13.42 17.67
N PRO A 399 1.67 -12.87 16.56
CA PRO A 399 2.12 -11.48 16.51
C PRO A 399 1.07 -10.46 16.95
N MET A 400 -0.17 -10.59 16.47
CA MET A 400 -1.24 -9.65 16.84
C MET A 400 -1.66 -9.78 18.30
N ALA A 401 -1.68 -11.00 18.85
CA ALA A 401 -1.89 -11.21 20.29
C ALA A 401 -0.79 -10.55 21.12
N GLN A 402 0.48 -10.72 20.71
CA GLN A 402 1.62 -10.07 21.38
C GLN A 402 1.54 -8.54 21.31
N LEU A 403 1.21 -7.98 20.14
CA LEU A 403 1.02 -6.53 20.00
C LEU A 403 -0.13 -6.01 20.86
N GLU A 404 -1.21 -6.77 21.01
CA GLU A 404 -2.34 -6.42 21.88
C GLU A 404 -1.95 -6.48 23.36
N GLU A 405 -1.14 -7.45 23.79
CA GLU A 405 -0.60 -7.49 25.16
C GLU A 405 0.33 -6.31 25.45
N LEU A 406 1.21 -5.96 24.50
CA LEU A 406 2.11 -4.80 24.61
C LEU A 406 1.32 -3.49 24.65
N TRP A 407 0.33 -3.33 23.78
CA TRP A 407 -0.62 -2.22 23.77
C TRP A 407 -1.37 -2.11 25.10
N LYS A 408 -1.87 -3.23 25.65
CA LYS A 408 -2.59 -3.24 26.93
C LYS A 408 -1.69 -2.78 28.09
N LYS A 409 -0.40 -3.11 28.08
CA LYS A 409 0.57 -2.55 29.04
C LYS A 409 0.73 -1.04 28.87
N MET A 410 0.67 -0.52 27.65
CA MET A 410 0.73 0.93 27.38
C MET A 410 -0.53 1.68 27.82
N GLU A 411 -1.71 1.06 27.83
CA GLU A 411 -2.89 1.63 28.52
C GLU A 411 -2.61 1.81 30.03
N GLY A 412 -1.91 0.85 30.64
CA GLY A 412 -1.43 0.97 32.03
C GLY A 412 -0.38 2.09 32.21
N VAL A 413 0.51 2.29 31.23
CA VAL A 413 1.46 3.42 31.21
C VAL A 413 0.71 4.75 31.18
N THR A 414 -0.26 4.91 30.27
CA THR A 414 -1.08 6.12 30.20
C THR A 414 -1.83 6.35 31.51
N HIS A 415 -2.38 5.30 32.13
CA HIS A 415 -3.01 5.40 33.46
C HIS A 415 -2.05 5.93 34.54
N ALA A 416 -0.83 5.39 34.60
CA ALA A 416 0.19 5.85 35.55
C ALA A 416 0.60 7.32 35.33
N VAL A 417 0.70 7.76 34.07
CA VAL A 417 0.96 9.17 33.74
C VAL A 417 -0.19 10.06 34.22
N LEU A 418 -1.44 9.66 34.00
CA LEU A 418 -2.61 10.41 34.45
C LEU A 418 -2.69 10.47 35.99
N HIS A 419 -2.32 9.39 36.67
CA HIS A 419 -2.22 9.38 38.13
C HIS A 419 -1.17 10.37 38.64
N GLU A 420 0.01 10.42 38.01
CA GLU A 420 1.05 11.41 38.36
C GLU A 420 0.59 12.85 38.14
N VAL A 421 -0.08 13.14 37.03
CA VAL A 421 -0.63 14.48 36.74
C VAL A 421 -1.65 14.93 37.79
N ARG A 422 -2.42 13.99 38.34
CA ARG A 422 -3.45 14.24 39.36
C ARG A 422 -2.91 14.19 40.80
N ARG A 423 -1.65 13.78 41.00
CA ARG A 423 -1.08 13.60 42.33
C ARG A 423 -0.94 14.94 43.04
N GLU A 424 -1.45 15.00 44.27
CA GLU A 424 -1.28 16.16 45.13
C GLU A 424 0.21 16.40 45.44
N GLY A 425 0.65 17.65 45.37
CA GLY A 425 2.04 18.05 45.67
C GLY A 425 3.01 18.04 44.49
N VAL A 426 2.58 17.64 43.28
CA VAL A 426 3.40 17.82 42.07
C VAL A 426 3.47 19.31 41.71
N PRO A 427 4.68 19.89 41.50
CA PRO A 427 4.82 21.28 41.08
C PRO A 427 4.03 21.59 39.80
N VAL A 428 3.33 22.72 39.78
CA VAL A 428 2.47 23.11 38.64
C VAL A 428 3.25 23.19 37.33
N GLU A 429 4.49 23.68 37.37
CA GLU A 429 5.38 23.74 36.19
C GLU A 429 5.65 22.34 35.63
N GLN A 430 6.09 21.40 36.47
CA GLN A 430 6.33 20.01 36.08
C GLN A 430 5.05 19.35 35.52
N ARG A 431 3.90 19.58 36.18
CA ARG A 431 2.60 19.08 35.69
C ARG A 431 2.28 19.62 34.30
N ASN A 432 2.48 20.92 34.08
CA ASN A 432 2.20 21.56 32.79
C ASN A 432 3.14 21.07 31.68
N GLU A 433 4.40 20.78 31.98
CA GLU A 433 5.34 20.17 31.03
C GLU A 433 4.87 18.77 30.60
N ILE A 434 4.46 17.93 31.55
CA ILE A 434 3.90 16.59 31.28
C ILE A 434 2.64 16.72 30.41
N LEU A 435 1.70 17.58 30.80
CA LEU A 435 0.46 17.82 30.05
C LEU A 435 0.73 18.25 28.61
N THR A 436 1.66 19.19 28.43
CA THR A 436 2.06 19.69 27.11
C THR A 436 2.65 18.59 26.23
N ALA A 437 3.40 17.65 26.83
CA ALA A 437 3.99 16.53 26.11
C ALA A 437 2.96 15.50 25.62
N ILE A 438 1.93 15.18 26.42
CA ILE A 438 1.05 14.04 26.15
C ILE A 438 -0.30 14.42 25.50
N LEU A 439 -0.76 15.66 25.68
CA LEU A 439 -2.12 16.05 25.31
C LEU A 439 -2.41 15.92 23.80
N ALA A 440 -1.42 16.15 22.95
CA ALA A 440 -1.54 15.97 21.50
C ALA A 440 -1.78 14.49 21.13
N SER A 441 -1.04 13.58 21.76
CA SER A 441 -1.18 12.14 21.54
C SER A 441 -2.53 11.62 22.04
N LEU A 442 -3.00 12.04 23.23
CA LEU A 442 -4.31 11.65 23.76
C LEU A 442 -5.47 12.21 22.93
N THR A 443 -5.36 13.46 22.47
CA THR A 443 -6.35 14.07 21.57
C THR A 443 -6.42 13.28 20.26
N THR A 444 -5.26 12.92 19.69
CA THR A 444 -5.17 12.10 18.48
C THR A 444 -5.79 10.73 18.69
N ARG A 445 -5.47 10.06 19.81
CA ARG A 445 -6.03 8.75 20.19
C ARG A 445 -7.56 8.79 20.24
N GLN A 446 -8.13 9.79 20.92
CA GLN A 446 -9.58 9.96 21.01
C GLN A 446 -10.23 10.13 19.63
N ASN A 447 -9.64 10.98 18.79
CA ASN A 447 -10.17 11.25 17.45
C ASN A 447 -10.11 10.00 16.56
N LEU A 448 -9.00 9.27 16.60
CA LEU A 448 -8.82 8.05 15.81
C LEU A 448 -9.69 6.90 16.33
N ARG A 449 -9.85 6.70 17.64
CA ARG A 449 -10.80 5.72 18.21
C ARG A 449 -12.21 5.95 17.68
N ARG A 450 -12.68 7.20 17.69
CA ARG A 450 -13.99 7.57 17.14
C ARG A 450 -14.09 7.30 15.63
N GLU A 451 -13.05 7.65 14.88
CA GLU A 451 -13.01 7.41 13.43
C GLU A 451 -13.07 5.91 13.09
N TRP A 452 -12.25 5.10 13.76
CA TRP A 452 -12.20 3.65 13.54
C TRP A 452 -13.49 2.96 13.98
N HIS A 453 -14.06 3.36 15.11
CA HIS A 453 -15.36 2.86 15.57
C HIS A 453 -16.45 3.15 14.53
N ALA A 454 -16.52 4.38 14.02
CA ALA A 454 -17.48 4.74 12.96
C ALA A 454 -17.22 3.97 11.66
N ARG A 455 -15.96 3.77 11.26
CA ARG A 455 -15.58 3.00 10.07
C ARG A 455 -16.04 1.54 10.17
N CYS A 456 -15.81 0.89 11.32
CA CYS A 456 -16.25 -0.49 11.58
C CYS A 456 -17.77 -0.64 11.51
N GLN A 457 -18.51 0.43 11.85
CA GLN A 457 -19.97 0.43 11.89
C GLN A 457 -20.64 1.04 10.65
N SER A 458 -19.87 1.40 9.62
CA SER A 458 -20.42 1.99 8.39
C SER A 458 -21.42 1.04 7.72
N GLN A 459 -22.38 1.60 6.98
CA GLN A 459 -23.41 0.80 6.30
C GLN A 459 -22.78 -0.25 5.36
N ILE A 460 -21.74 0.14 4.61
CA ILE A 460 -21.02 -0.77 3.72
C ILE A 460 -20.27 -1.87 4.49
N ALA A 461 -19.64 -1.57 5.63
CA ALA A 461 -18.99 -2.57 6.47
C ALA A 461 -19.96 -3.65 6.95
N ARG A 462 -21.19 -3.26 7.30
CA ARG A 462 -22.24 -4.20 7.77
C ARG A 462 -22.73 -5.17 6.69
N THR A 463 -22.55 -4.82 5.41
CA THR A 463 -22.93 -5.70 4.28
C THR A 463 -21.90 -6.80 4.00
N LEU A 464 -20.71 -6.73 4.62
CA LEU A 464 -19.66 -7.71 4.38
C LEU A 464 -20.01 -9.10 4.95
N PRO A 465 -19.54 -10.19 4.32
CA PRO A 465 -19.63 -11.54 4.83
C PRO A 465 -19.07 -11.68 6.25
N VAL A 466 -19.56 -12.65 7.02
CA VAL A 466 -19.18 -12.84 8.44
C VAL A 466 -17.67 -12.99 8.63
N ASP A 467 -17.00 -13.70 7.73
CA ASP A 467 -15.55 -13.93 7.71
C ASP A 467 -14.72 -12.71 7.26
N GLN A 468 -15.38 -11.58 6.96
CA GLN A 468 -14.76 -10.33 6.52
C GLN A 468 -15.31 -9.12 7.29
N LYS A 469 -16.20 -9.33 8.26
CA LYS A 469 -16.80 -8.23 9.02
C LYS A 469 -15.71 -7.49 9.80
N PRO A 470 -15.62 -6.16 9.65
CA PRO A 470 -14.69 -5.37 10.43
C PRO A 470 -14.92 -5.54 11.93
N GLU A 471 -13.87 -5.91 12.65
CA GLU A 471 -13.88 -6.03 14.10
C GLU A 471 -13.30 -4.74 14.70
N CYS A 472 -14.09 -4.03 15.50
CA CYS A 472 -13.60 -2.88 16.24
C CYS A 472 -12.80 -3.38 17.45
N ARG A 473 -11.53 -3.74 17.25
CA ARG A 473 -10.66 -4.28 18.29
C ARG A 473 -9.31 -3.56 18.33
N PRO A 474 -8.77 -3.26 19.52
CA PRO A 474 -9.38 -3.47 20.85
C PRO A 474 -10.56 -2.51 21.14
N TYR A 475 -11.56 -3.00 21.87
CA TYR A 475 -12.74 -2.29 22.35
C TYR A 475 -13.22 -2.89 23.67
N TRP A 476 -13.74 -2.05 24.56
CA TRP A 476 -14.28 -2.45 25.85
C TRP A 476 -15.31 -1.42 26.31
N GLU A 477 -16.23 -1.88 27.16
CA GLU A 477 -17.26 -1.04 27.78
C GLU A 477 -16.71 -0.29 29.00
N LYS A 478 -17.42 0.75 29.44
CA LYS A 478 -16.98 1.64 30.53
C LYS A 478 -16.77 0.91 31.87
N ASP A 479 -17.46 -0.20 32.08
CA ASP A 479 -17.47 -1.01 33.29
C ASP A 479 -16.53 -2.23 33.24
N ASP A 480 -15.72 -2.38 32.19
CA ASP A 480 -14.75 -3.48 32.09
C ASP A 480 -13.61 -3.30 33.13
N PRO A 481 -13.52 -4.14 34.17
CA PRO A 481 -12.51 -4.01 35.22
C PRO A 481 -11.12 -4.44 34.76
N SER A 482 -10.99 -5.08 33.60
CA SER A 482 -9.72 -5.55 33.05
C SER A 482 -8.93 -4.45 32.34
N MET A 483 -9.52 -3.27 32.17
CA MET A 483 -8.93 -2.12 31.47
C MET A 483 -8.81 -0.92 32.43
N PRO A 484 -7.61 -0.29 32.53
CA PRO A 484 -7.37 0.77 33.51
C PRO A 484 -7.94 2.14 33.10
N LEU A 485 -8.33 2.30 31.84
CA LEU A 485 -8.84 3.54 31.27
C LEU A 485 -10.11 3.26 30.46
N PRO A 486 -11.03 4.24 30.33
CA PRO A 486 -12.16 4.12 29.42
C PRO A 486 -11.69 4.12 27.96
N PHE A 487 -12.42 3.43 27.09
CA PHE A 487 -12.20 3.52 25.65
C PHE A 487 -12.37 4.96 25.14
N ASP A 488 -13.43 5.65 25.58
CA ASP A 488 -13.71 7.05 25.30
C ASP A 488 -12.94 7.97 26.25
N LEU A 489 -11.97 8.69 25.70
CA LEU A 489 -11.09 9.62 26.43
C LEU A 489 -11.61 11.06 26.44
N THR A 490 -12.86 11.33 26.00
CA THR A 490 -13.40 12.70 25.88
C THR A 490 -13.31 13.49 27.18
N ASP A 491 -13.72 12.89 28.30
CA ASP A 491 -13.71 13.54 29.61
C ASP A 491 -12.28 13.79 30.08
N ILE A 492 -11.41 12.79 29.96
CA ILE A 492 -9.98 12.87 30.31
C ILE A 492 -9.31 13.99 29.51
N VAL A 493 -9.46 14.01 28.19
CA VAL A 493 -8.84 15.06 27.34
C VAL A 493 -9.36 16.45 27.70
N SER A 494 -10.64 16.58 28.07
CA SER A 494 -11.24 17.86 28.48
C SER A 494 -10.71 18.33 29.84
N GLU A 495 -10.60 17.43 30.81
CA GLU A 495 -10.02 17.68 32.14
C GLU A 495 -8.57 18.17 32.01
N LEU A 496 -7.72 17.46 31.26
CA LEU A 496 -6.32 17.81 31.07
C LEU A 496 -6.14 19.18 30.39
N ARG A 497 -7.03 19.53 29.45
CA ARG A 497 -7.07 20.87 28.83
C ARG A 497 -7.41 21.94 29.85
N GLY A 498 -8.38 21.68 30.73
CA GLY A 498 -8.74 22.58 31.82
C GLY A 498 -7.55 22.86 32.74
N LEU A 499 -6.88 21.80 33.21
CA LEU A 499 -5.70 21.91 34.09
C LEU A 499 -4.55 22.72 33.47
N LEU A 500 -4.33 22.58 32.16
CA LEU A 500 -3.28 23.33 31.46
C LEU A 500 -3.62 24.82 31.30
N LEU A 501 -4.92 25.18 31.31
CA LEU A 501 -5.37 26.57 31.23
C LEU A 501 -5.31 27.28 32.59
N GLU A 502 -5.53 26.57 33.70
CA GLU A 502 -5.40 27.11 35.06
C GLU A 502 -3.96 27.52 35.42
N GLY A 503 -2.96 26.99 34.71
CA GLY A 503 -1.55 27.29 34.92
C GLY A 503 -0.98 28.44 34.09
N LYS A 504 -1.80 29.16 33.31
CA LYS A 504 -1.36 30.36 32.56
C LYS A 504 -1.75 31.62 33.35
N PRO A 505 -0.81 32.56 33.60
CA PRO A 505 -1.08 33.78 34.36
C PRO A 505 -2.08 34.72 33.67
#